data_AF-A0A661C3Q7-F1
#
_entry.id   AF-A0A661C3Q7-F1
#
_cell.length_a   1.000
_cell.length_b   1.000
_cell.length_c   1.000
_cell.angle_alpha   90.00
_cell.angle_beta   90.00
_cell.angle_gamma   90.00
#
_symmetry.space_group_name_H-M   'P 1'
#
loop_
_entity.id
_entity.type
_entity.pdbx_description
1 polymer ?
#
loop_
_entity_poly.entity_id
_entity_poly.type
_entity_poly.pdbx_seq_one_letter_code
_entity_poly.pdbx_strand_id
1 'polypeptide(L)'
;MEGKKNIVFGFLFLVITASLGPYMVVTLLPDIEKASQGKQKVLSDLQLIVMSEFENTETLEVMTADEIAKANSEAILALNTNLNARITVDTIKGGPHAHGNLEALLNIIVGLMLGLLSIPSLYKQILSWIFIAGTTMHAGMAFLGVFGFSWAGMLLGTGIGPVLILLGLFLMGIATLIGYKKPSSI
;
A
#
# COMPACT_ATOMS: atom_id res chain seq x y z
N MET A 1 -32.12 -0.28 5.80
CA MET A 1 -31.00 -1.06 6.34
C MET A 1 -29.80 -0.15 6.51
N GLU A 2 -29.42 0.17 7.75
CA GLU A 2 -28.40 1.20 8.01
C GLU A 2 -26.99 0.83 7.52
N GLY A 3 -26.65 -0.45 7.49
CA GLY A 3 -25.36 -0.90 6.97
C GLY A 3 -25.21 -0.93 5.46
N LYS A 4 -26.27 -0.67 4.68
CA LYS A 4 -26.21 -0.68 3.21
C LYS A 4 -25.15 0.29 2.66
N LYS A 5 -24.96 1.43 3.34
CA LYS A 5 -24.02 2.48 2.94
C LYS A 5 -22.59 1.97 2.98
N ASN A 6 -22.18 1.31 4.08
CA ASN A 6 -20.83 0.75 4.20
C ASN A 6 -20.61 -0.39 3.20
N ILE A 7 -21.62 -1.22 2.93
CA ILE A 7 -21.50 -2.29 1.93
C ILE A 7 -21.24 -1.69 0.54
N VAL A 8 -22.06 -0.72 0.11
CA VAL A 8 -21.89 -0.05 -1.19
C VAL A 8 -20.55 0.66 -1.26
N PHE A 9 -20.21 1.46 -0.24
CA PHE A 9 -18.92 2.13 -0.15
C PHE A 9 -17.76 1.14 -0.24
N GLY A 10 -17.81 0.07 0.55
CA GLY A 10 -16.74 -0.94 0.61
C GLY A 10 -16.55 -1.65 -0.73
N PHE A 11 -17.61 -2.05 -1.44
CA PHE A 11 -17.45 -2.64 -2.76
C PHE A 11 -16.87 -1.66 -3.78
N LEU A 12 -17.35 -0.41 -3.81
CA LEU A 12 -16.82 0.61 -4.72
C LEU A 12 -15.34 0.92 -4.40
N PHE A 13 -15.02 1.07 -3.12
CA PHE A 13 -13.67 1.33 -2.66
C PHE A 13 -12.72 0.16 -2.93
N LEU A 14 -13.21 -1.09 -2.80
CA LEU A 14 -12.46 -2.29 -3.15
C LEU A 14 -12.13 -2.34 -4.64
N VAL A 15 -13.08 -2.02 -5.53
CA VAL A 15 -12.81 -1.98 -6.97
C VAL A 15 -11.71 -0.97 -7.28
N ILE A 16 -11.78 0.23 -6.69
CA ILE A 16 -10.78 1.29 -6.89
C ILE A 16 -9.41 0.85 -6.39
N THR A 17 -9.32 0.36 -5.16
CA THR A 17 -8.04 0.03 -4.50
C THR A 17 -7.43 -1.26 -5.05
N ALA A 18 -8.23 -2.27 -5.38
CA ALA A 18 -7.75 -3.49 -6.01
C ALA A 18 -7.25 -3.24 -7.45
N SER A 19 -7.85 -2.27 -8.18
CA SER A 19 -7.40 -1.89 -9.53
C SER A 19 -5.96 -1.34 -9.56
N LEU A 20 -5.42 -0.90 -8.41
CA LEU A 20 -4.01 -0.54 -8.30
C LEU A 20 -3.08 -1.71 -8.60
N GLY A 21 -3.52 -2.96 -8.39
CA GLY A 21 -2.73 -4.16 -8.73
C GLY A 21 -2.42 -4.23 -10.22
N PRO A 22 -3.46 -4.33 -11.08
CA PRO A 22 -3.29 -4.25 -12.53
C PRO A 22 -2.55 -2.99 -12.99
N TYR A 23 -2.85 -1.82 -12.40
CA TYR A 23 -2.13 -0.58 -12.71
C TYR A 23 -0.62 -0.70 -12.48
N MET A 24 -0.19 -1.23 -11.32
CA MET A 24 1.24 -1.44 -11.04
C MET A 24 1.87 -2.38 -12.06
N VAL A 25 1.20 -3.49 -12.40
CA VAL A 25 1.71 -4.48 -13.35
C VAL A 25 1.92 -3.89 -14.74
N VAL A 26 0.96 -3.09 -15.23
CA VAL A 26 1.00 -2.57 -16.60
C VAL A 26 1.90 -1.34 -16.71
N THR A 27 1.95 -0.48 -15.69
CA THR A 27 2.55 0.85 -15.81
C THR A 27 3.87 1.02 -15.06
N LEU A 28 4.14 0.25 -14.00
CA LEU A 28 5.29 0.48 -13.12
C LEU A 28 6.28 -0.70 -13.10
N LEU A 29 5.80 -1.95 -13.16
CA LEU A 29 6.68 -3.12 -13.16
C LEU A 29 7.68 -3.16 -14.33
N PRO A 30 7.34 -2.75 -15.58
CA PRO A 30 8.30 -2.76 -16.68
C PRO A 30 9.55 -1.91 -16.40
N ASP A 31 9.39 -0.75 -15.76
CA ASP A 31 10.51 0.13 -15.42
C ASP A 31 11.39 -0.47 -14.30
N ILE A 32 10.77 -1.14 -13.33
CA ILE A 32 11.49 -1.88 -12.28
C ILE A 32 12.27 -3.04 -12.88
N GLU A 33 11.68 -3.79 -13.80
CA GLU A 33 12.33 -4.92 -14.48
C GLU A 33 13.55 -4.43 -15.27
N LYS A 34 13.39 -3.36 -16.05
CA LYS A 34 14.50 -2.74 -16.79
C LYS A 34 15.62 -2.26 -15.86
N ALA A 35 15.28 -1.55 -14.77
CA ALA A 35 16.26 -1.11 -13.79
C ALA A 35 16.93 -2.30 -13.06
N SER A 36 16.18 -3.38 -12.82
CA SER A 36 16.69 -4.58 -12.16
C SER A 36 17.66 -5.35 -13.05
N GLN A 37 17.37 -5.46 -14.35
CA GLN A 37 18.28 -6.04 -15.33
C GLN A 37 19.57 -5.23 -15.46
N GLY A 38 19.47 -3.90 -15.55
CA GLY A 38 20.64 -3.01 -15.57
C GLY A 38 21.52 -3.16 -14.33
N LYS A 39 20.92 -3.15 -13.14
CA LYS A 39 21.63 -3.44 -11.88
C LYS A 39 22.29 -4.82 -11.89
N GLN A 40 21.56 -5.87 -12.30
CA GLN A 40 22.09 -7.23 -12.30
C GLN A 40 23.33 -7.35 -13.19
N LYS A 41 23.30 -6.73 -14.38
CA LYS A 41 24.45 -6.70 -15.29
C LYS A 41 25.67 -6.07 -14.64
N VAL A 42 25.55 -4.79 -14.23
CA VAL A 42 26.67 -4.01 -13.66
C VAL A 42 27.26 -4.67 -12.40
N LEU A 43 26.41 -5.22 -11.52
CA LEU A 43 26.90 -5.90 -10.32
C LEU A 43 27.58 -7.23 -10.63
N SER A 44 27.15 -7.94 -11.69
CA SER A 44 27.82 -9.17 -12.11
C SER A 44 29.21 -8.84 -12.69
N ASP A 45 29.32 -7.78 -13.49
CA ASP A 45 30.60 -7.30 -14.03
C ASP A 45 31.55 -6.86 -12.90
N LEU A 46 31.05 -6.10 -11.93
CA LEU A 46 31.83 -5.71 -10.75
C LEU A 46 32.27 -6.93 -9.91
N GLN A 47 31.40 -7.93 -9.76
CA GLN A 47 31.75 -9.17 -9.05
C GLN A 47 32.89 -9.90 -9.75
N LEU A 48 32.88 -9.97 -11.09
CA LEU A 48 33.97 -10.57 -11.86
C LEU A 48 35.28 -9.80 -11.66
N ILE A 49 35.25 -8.46 -11.72
CA ILE A 49 36.42 -7.60 -11.45
C ILE A 49 37.01 -7.90 -10.06
N VAL A 50 36.18 -8.03 -9.04
CA VAL A 50 36.66 -8.33 -7.68
C VAL A 50 37.21 -9.76 -7.58
N MET A 51 36.58 -10.73 -8.24
CA MET A 51 37.04 -12.12 -8.27
C MET A 51 38.33 -12.33 -9.07
N SER A 52 38.60 -11.48 -10.05
CA SER A 52 39.84 -11.45 -10.84
C SER A 52 40.94 -10.59 -10.21
N GLU A 53 40.82 -10.22 -8.93
CA GLU A 53 41.78 -9.36 -8.23
C GLU A 53 42.03 -8.01 -8.94
N PHE A 54 40.96 -7.43 -9.49
CA PHE A 54 40.96 -6.18 -10.26
C PHE A 54 41.71 -6.25 -11.58
N GLU A 55 41.70 -7.40 -12.25
CA GLU A 55 42.14 -7.53 -13.63
C GLU A 55 41.02 -7.10 -14.59
N ASN A 56 41.38 -6.29 -15.59
CA ASN A 56 40.48 -5.89 -16.67
C ASN A 56 40.14 -7.11 -17.53
N THR A 57 38.84 -7.44 -17.62
CA THR A 57 38.36 -8.64 -18.30
C THR A 57 38.58 -8.64 -19.82
N GLU A 58 38.87 -7.49 -20.43
CA GLU A 58 39.15 -7.36 -21.86
C GLU A 58 40.66 -7.34 -22.16
N THR A 59 41.46 -6.64 -21.34
CA THR A 59 42.90 -6.45 -21.60
C THR A 59 43.80 -7.41 -20.82
N LEU A 60 43.28 -8.07 -19.78
CA LEU A 60 44.02 -8.92 -18.84
C LEU A 60 45.10 -8.17 -18.03
N GLU A 61 45.02 -6.83 -18.00
CA GLU A 61 45.92 -5.98 -17.21
C GLU A 61 45.28 -5.60 -15.88
N VAL A 62 46.11 -5.32 -14.87
CA VAL A 62 45.63 -4.79 -13.59
C VAL A 62 44.97 -3.43 -13.82
N MET A 63 43.73 -3.28 -13.35
CA MET A 63 42.98 -2.05 -13.45
C MET A 63 43.65 -0.94 -12.64
N THR A 64 43.62 0.26 -13.21
CA THR A 64 44.01 1.49 -12.53
C THR A 64 42.99 1.87 -11.45
N ALA A 65 43.42 2.69 -10.49
CA ALA A 65 42.53 3.20 -9.45
C ALA A 65 41.33 3.99 -10.02
N ASP A 66 41.52 4.69 -11.15
CA ASP A 66 40.44 5.44 -11.83
C ASP A 66 39.40 4.50 -12.45
N GLU A 67 39.82 3.40 -13.08
CA GLU A 67 38.91 2.40 -13.63
C GLU A 67 38.10 1.70 -12.53
N ILE A 68 38.75 1.35 -11.42
CA ILE A 68 38.08 0.77 -10.24
C ILE A 68 37.07 1.76 -9.66
N ALA A 69 37.44 3.04 -9.55
CA ALA A 69 36.55 4.08 -9.04
C ALA A 69 35.31 4.28 -9.94
N LYS A 70 35.49 4.23 -11.26
CA LYS A 70 34.39 4.31 -12.23
C LYS A 70 33.46 3.10 -12.13
N ALA A 71 34.02 1.88 -12.09
CA ALA A 71 33.22 0.65 -11.96
C ALA A 71 32.39 0.64 -10.66
N ASN A 72 32.98 1.06 -9.54
CA ASN A 72 32.26 1.22 -8.27
C ASN A 72 31.16 2.28 -8.35
N SER A 73 31.44 3.43 -8.97
CA SER A 73 30.46 4.51 -9.12
C SER A 73 29.27 4.09 -9.99
N GLU A 74 29.53 3.35 -11.07
CA GLU A 74 28.50 2.80 -11.94
C GLU A 74 27.62 1.80 -11.19
N ALA A 75 28.22 0.90 -10.40
CA ALA A 75 27.49 -0.05 -9.56
C ALA A 75 26.59 0.64 -8.52
N ILE A 76 27.10 1.68 -7.84
CA ILE A 76 26.32 2.49 -6.89
C ILE A 76 25.15 3.19 -7.61
N LEU A 77 25.39 3.76 -8.78
CA LEU A 77 24.33 4.41 -9.56
C LEU A 77 23.27 3.42 -10.04
N ALA A 78 23.67 2.22 -10.45
CA ALA A 78 22.76 1.16 -10.87
C ALA A 78 21.90 0.65 -9.69
N LEU A 79 22.49 0.52 -8.49
CA LEU A 79 21.77 0.24 -7.25
C LEU A 79 20.75 1.33 -6.94
N ASN A 80 21.18 2.60 -6.92
CA ASN A 80 20.31 3.74 -6.65
C ASN A 80 19.16 3.83 -7.67
N THR A 81 19.44 3.61 -8.96
CA THR A 81 18.42 3.59 -10.02
C THR A 81 17.38 2.50 -9.76
N ASN A 82 17.82 1.29 -9.39
CA ASN A 82 16.88 0.20 -9.07
C ASN A 82 16.04 0.46 -7.82
N LEU A 83 16.64 1.04 -6.78
CA LEU A 83 15.92 1.40 -5.55
C LEU A 83 14.86 2.46 -5.83
N ASN A 84 15.22 3.53 -6.55
CA ASN A 84 14.28 4.61 -6.88
C ASN A 84 13.12 4.12 -7.75
N ALA A 85 13.39 3.22 -8.72
CA ALA A 85 12.33 2.63 -9.55
C ALA A 85 11.27 1.87 -8.72
N ARG A 86 11.63 1.33 -7.55
CA ARG A 86 10.73 0.55 -6.69
C ARG A 86 9.88 1.40 -5.76
N ILE A 87 10.29 2.63 -5.43
CA ILE A 87 9.65 3.49 -4.42
C ILE A 87 8.14 3.58 -4.65
N THR A 88 7.73 3.89 -5.88
CA THR A 88 6.30 4.08 -6.20
C THR A 88 5.51 2.79 -6.03
N VAL A 89 6.02 1.65 -6.50
CA VAL A 89 5.34 0.35 -6.38
C VAL A 89 5.25 -0.08 -4.92
N ASP A 90 6.33 0.06 -4.16
CA ASP A 90 6.34 -0.31 -2.75
C ASP A 90 5.39 0.58 -1.94
N THR A 91 5.31 1.87 -2.29
CA THR A 91 4.33 2.81 -1.71
C THR A 91 2.89 2.39 -2.00
N ILE A 92 2.58 2.03 -3.25
CA ILE A 92 1.23 1.59 -3.63
C ILE A 92 0.88 0.26 -2.94
N LYS A 93 1.79 -0.72 -3.01
CA LYS A 93 1.61 -2.07 -2.48
C LYS A 93 1.41 -2.05 -0.98
N GLY A 94 2.29 -1.36 -0.24
CA GLY A 94 2.24 -1.26 1.20
C GLY A 94 1.15 -0.32 1.72
N GLY A 95 0.78 0.71 0.94
CA GLY A 95 -0.21 1.71 1.32
C GLY A 95 -1.61 1.42 0.75
N PRO A 96 -2.08 2.19 -0.24
CA PRO A 96 -3.49 2.20 -0.65
C PRO A 96 -3.97 0.90 -1.27
N HIS A 97 -3.09 0.03 -1.80
CA HIS A 97 -3.53 -1.29 -2.25
C HIS A 97 -3.84 -2.20 -1.05
N ALA A 98 -2.87 -2.45 -0.16
CA ALA A 98 -3.06 -3.37 0.97
C ALA A 98 -4.07 -2.82 2.00
N HIS A 99 -3.85 -1.61 2.50
CA HIS A 99 -4.76 -1.00 3.47
C HIS A 99 -6.12 -0.70 2.86
N GLY A 100 -6.17 -0.23 1.62
CA GLY A 100 -7.44 0.07 0.95
C GLY A 100 -8.33 -1.15 0.77
N ASN A 101 -7.76 -2.28 0.34
CA ASN A 101 -8.50 -3.54 0.24
C ASN A 101 -9.00 -4.01 1.61
N LEU A 102 -8.15 -3.94 2.65
CA LEU A 102 -8.53 -4.34 4.01
C LEU A 102 -9.67 -3.48 4.57
N GLU A 103 -9.59 -2.16 4.41
CA GLU A 103 -10.59 -1.22 4.92
C GLU A 103 -11.90 -1.27 4.12
N ALA A 104 -11.82 -1.58 2.83
CA ALA A 104 -12.98 -1.89 2.01
C ALA A 104 -13.74 -3.12 2.54
N LEU A 105 -13.01 -4.22 2.79
CA LEU A 105 -13.58 -5.43 3.38
C LEU A 105 -14.14 -5.16 4.78
N LEU A 106 -13.44 -4.37 5.58
CA LEU A 106 -13.90 -3.96 6.90
C LEU A 106 -15.23 -3.20 6.82
N ASN A 107 -15.40 -2.29 5.86
CA ASN A 107 -16.67 -1.60 5.66
C ASN A 107 -17.79 -2.55 5.23
N ILE A 108 -17.51 -3.51 4.34
CA ILE A 108 -18.50 -4.52 3.94
C ILE A 108 -18.96 -5.31 5.18
N ILE A 109 -18.02 -5.81 5.98
CA ILE A 109 -18.31 -6.59 7.20
C ILE A 109 -19.08 -5.74 8.21
N VAL A 110 -18.63 -4.51 8.48
CA VAL A 110 -19.31 -3.56 9.36
C VAL A 110 -20.74 -3.33 8.91
N GLY A 111 -20.97 -3.13 7.61
CA GLY A 111 -22.31 -2.94 7.07
C GLY A 111 -23.21 -4.16 7.27
N LEU A 112 -22.69 -5.37 7.07
CA LEU A 112 -23.43 -6.60 7.37
C LEU A 112 -23.77 -6.68 8.85
N MET A 113 -22.79 -6.43 9.74
CA MET A 113 -22.97 -6.44 11.19
C MET A 113 -24.02 -5.43 11.66
N LEU A 114 -23.97 -4.18 11.18
CA LEU A 114 -24.98 -3.16 11.49
C LEU A 114 -26.40 -3.57 11.05
N GLY A 115 -26.51 -4.38 10.00
CA GLY A 115 -27.77 -4.99 9.58
C GLY A 115 -28.33 -6.00 10.59
N LEU A 116 -27.45 -6.76 11.24
CA LEU A 116 -27.80 -7.84 12.17
C LEU A 116 -28.05 -7.35 13.60
N LEU A 117 -27.35 -6.31 14.05
CA LEU A 117 -27.44 -5.80 15.42
C LEU A 117 -28.80 -5.13 15.71
N SER A 118 -29.35 -5.35 16.90
CA SER A 118 -30.58 -4.72 17.39
C SER A 118 -30.30 -3.54 18.32
N ILE A 119 -29.57 -2.55 17.80
CA ILE A 119 -29.21 -1.30 18.50
C ILE A 119 -29.95 -0.10 17.89
N PRO A 120 -30.06 1.04 18.60
CA PRO A 120 -30.69 2.26 18.08
C PRO A 120 -30.11 2.69 16.72
N SER A 121 -30.97 3.16 15.80
CA SER A 121 -30.55 3.57 14.45
C SER A 121 -29.45 4.64 14.48
N LEU A 122 -29.53 5.62 15.39
CA LEU A 122 -28.50 6.65 15.54
C LEU A 122 -27.11 6.07 15.81
N TYR A 123 -26.99 5.06 16.68
CA TYR A 123 -25.72 4.38 16.95
C TYR A 123 -25.18 3.68 15.71
N LYS A 124 -26.05 3.04 14.92
CA LYS A 124 -25.66 2.43 13.63
C LYS A 124 -25.15 3.48 12.64
N GLN A 125 -25.77 4.66 12.60
CA GLN A 125 -25.33 5.75 11.73
C GLN A 125 -23.96 6.29 12.13
N ILE A 126 -23.73 6.52 13.42
CA ILE A 126 -22.44 7.01 13.93
C ILE A 126 -21.33 6.01 13.58
N LEU A 127 -21.52 4.72 13.87
CA LEU A 127 -20.58 3.67 13.50
C LEU A 127 -20.34 3.63 11.98
N SER A 128 -21.41 3.65 11.19
CA SER A 128 -21.34 3.66 9.73
C SER A 128 -20.43 4.77 9.21
N TRP A 129 -20.65 6.00 9.68
CA TRP A 129 -19.87 7.17 9.26
C TRP A 129 -18.44 7.16 9.77
N ILE A 130 -18.18 6.68 10.99
CA ILE A 130 -16.82 6.57 11.53
C ILE A 130 -15.96 5.67 10.63
N PHE A 131 -16.47 4.51 10.21
CA PHE A 131 -15.71 3.61 9.34
C PHE A 131 -15.49 4.20 7.94
N ILE A 132 -16.50 4.81 7.33
CA ILE A 132 -16.38 5.44 6.00
C ILE A 132 -15.40 6.60 6.04
N ALA A 133 -15.53 7.49 7.04
CA ALA A 133 -14.65 8.63 7.22
C ALA A 133 -13.21 8.20 7.52
N GLY A 134 -13.03 7.23 8.43
CA GLY A 134 -11.72 6.66 8.74
C GLY A 134 -11.03 6.06 7.52
N THR A 135 -11.78 5.29 6.71
CA THR A 135 -11.25 4.67 5.48
C THR A 135 -10.86 5.73 4.44
N THR A 136 -11.71 6.73 4.28
CA THR A 136 -11.45 7.84 3.34
C THR A 136 -10.22 8.64 3.78
N MET A 137 -10.08 8.92 5.08
CA MET A 137 -8.98 9.69 5.64
C MET A 137 -7.68 8.90 5.76
N HIS A 138 -7.73 7.56 5.73
CA HIS A 138 -6.55 6.70 5.78
C HIS A 138 -6.18 6.19 4.37
N ALA A 139 -6.76 5.07 3.92
CA ALA A 139 -6.43 4.51 2.62
C ALA A 139 -6.83 5.42 1.45
N GLY A 140 -7.91 6.21 1.59
CA GLY A 140 -8.33 7.16 0.55
C GLY A 140 -7.31 8.29 0.36
N MET A 141 -6.75 8.83 1.44
CA MET A 141 -5.70 9.86 1.35
C MET A 141 -4.38 9.27 0.83
N ALA A 142 -4.04 8.04 1.24
CA ALA A 142 -2.90 7.32 0.68
C ALA A 142 -3.04 7.11 -0.84
N PHE A 143 -4.25 6.78 -1.30
CA PHE A 143 -4.56 6.64 -2.73
C PHE A 143 -4.34 7.97 -3.45
N LEU A 144 -4.91 9.06 -2.95
CA LEU A 144 -4.72 10.39 -3.55
C LEU A 144 -3.25 10.84 -3.56
N GLY A 145 -2.48 10.51 -2.51
CA GLY A 145 -1.06 10.79 -2.43
C GLY A 145 -0.26 10.16 -3.58
N VAL A 146 -0.60 8.93 -3.99
CA VAL A 146 0.04 8.25 -5.13
C VAL A 146 -0.17 9.02 -6.44
N PHE A 147 -1.32 9.67 -6.62
CA PHE A 147 -1.64 10.45 -7.82
C PHE A 147 -1.22 11.93 -7.72
N GLY A 148 -0.34 12.27 -6.76
CA GLY A 148 0.28 13.59 -6.68
C GLY A 148 -0.52 14.65 -5.93
N PHE A 149 -1.62 14.29 -5.26
CA PHE A 149 -2.36 15.23 -4.42
C PHE A 149 -1.64 15.45 -3.09
N SER A 150 -0.68 16.38 -3.06
CA SER A 150 0.20 16.65 -1.92
C SER A 150 -0.54 16.94 -0.60
N TRP A 151 -1.70 17.59 -0.68
CA TRP A 151 -2.53 17.88 0.49
C TRP A 151 -3.07 16.62 1.18
N ALA A 152 -3.24 15.52 0.43
CA ALA A 152 -3.68 14.24 0.99
C ALA A 152 -2.62 13.66 1.93
N GLY A 153 -1.33 13.83 1.60
CA GLY A 153 -0.22 13.43 2.46
C GLY A 153 -0.19 14.20 3.78
N MET A 154 -0.50 15.50 3.77
CA MET A 154 -0.61 16.30 5.00
C MET A 154 -1.73 15.79 5.91
N LEU A 155 -2.90 15.50 5.35
CA LEU A 155 -4.03 14.98 6.12
C LEU A 155 -3.74 13.55 6.64
N LEU A 156 -3.16 12.69 5.81
CA LEU A 156 -2.74 11.34 6.20
C LEU A 156 -1.75 11.39 7.38
N GLY A 157 -0.80 12.32 7.34
CA GLY A 157 0.20 12.53 8.40
C GLY A 157 -0.37 12.95 9.75
N THR A 158 -1.62 13.44 9.81
CA THR A 158 -2.29 13.72 11.10
C THR A 158 -2.65 12.45 11.87
N GLY A 159 -2.72 11.29 11.20
CA GLY A 159 -3.14 10.03 11.81
C GLY A 159 -4.62 9.92 12.14
N ILE A 160 -5.46 10.90 11.73
CA ILE A 160 -6.89 10.91 12.06
C ILE A 160 -7.65 9.72 11.48
N GLY A 161 -7.27 9.26 10.29
CA GLY A 161 -7.87 8.09 9.63
C GLY A 161 -7.74 6.80 10.46
N PRO A 162 -6.51 6.36 10.79
CA PRO A 162 -6.29 5.22 11.70
C PRO A 162 -7.00 5.36 13.04
N VAL A 163 -6.99 6.54 13.65
CA VAL A 163 -7.69 6.79 14.93
C VAL A 163 -9.19 6.55 14.80
N LEU A 164 -9.83 7.03 13.73
CA LEU A 164 -11.25 6.79 13.46
C LEU A 164 -11.53 5.31 13.21
N ILE A 165 -10.68 4.60 12.47
CA ILE A 165 -10.84 3.15 12.25
C ILE A 165 -10.78 2.39 13.58
N LEU A 166 -9.78 2.68 14.43
CA LEU A 166 -9.64 2.05 15.75
C LEU A 166 -10.82 2.36 16.66
N LEU A 167 -11.28 3.61 16.69
CA LEU A 167 -12.48 4.00 17.43
C LEU A 167 -13.71 3.25 16.93
N GLY A 168 -13.87 3.14 15.61
CA GLY A 168 -14.95 2.38 14.98
C GLY A 168 -14.92 0.91 15.37
N LEU A 169 -13.75 0.27 15.34
CA LEU A 169 -13.55 -1.12 15.75
C LEU A 169 -13.92 -1.33 17.23
N PHE A 170 -13.45 -0.43 18.11
CA PHE A 170 -13.77 -0.48 19.53
C PHE A 170 -15.28 -0.34 19.79
N LEU A 171 -15.91 0.68 19.22
CA LEU A 171 -17.34 0.93 19.38
C LEU A 171 -18.19 -0.19 18.75
N MET A 172 -17.74 -0.78 17.63
CA MET A 172 -18.38 -1.96 17.05
C MET A 172 -18.31 -3.15 17.99
N GLY A 173 -17.17 -3.39 18.63
CA GLY A 173 -17.02 -4.44 19.66
C GLY A 173 -17.97 -4.26 20.84
N ILE A 174 -18.20 -3.02 21.29
CA ILE A 174 -19.21 -2.74 22.31
C ILE A 174 -20.63 -2.98 21.76
N ALA A 175 -20.90 -2.52 20.55
CA ALA A 175 -22.19 -2.65 19.90
C ALA A 175 -22.59 -4.13 19.67
N THR A 176 -21.64 -5.01 19.39
CA THR A 176 -21.89 -6.45 19.27
C THR A 176 -22.27 -7.06 20.61
N LEU A 177 -21.55 -6.75 21.69
CA LEU A 177 -21.86 -7.27 23.04
C LEU A 177 -23.29 -6.93 23.49
N ILE A 178 -23.75 -5.72 23.17
CA ILE A 178 -25.08 -5.23 23.59
C ILE A 178 -26.18 -5.67 22.61
N GLY A 179 -25.84 -5.76 21.32
CA GLY A 179 -26.81 -5.71 20.23
C GLY A 179 -27.08 -7.02 19.51
N TYR A 180 -26.38 -8.12 19.81
CA TYR A 180 -26.64 -9.38 19.11
C TYR A 180 -28.07 -9.87 19.36
N LYS A 181 -28.85 -9.99 18.29
CA LYS A 181 -30.17 -10.64 18.36
C LYS A 181 -29.96 -12.09 18.79
N LYS A 182 -30.71 -12.56 19.80
CA LYS A 182 -30.93 -14.00 19.95
C LYS A 182 -31.54 -14.50 18.64
N PRO A 183 -31.00 -15.55 18.01
CA PRO A 183 -31.69 -16.18 16.90
C PRO A 183 -33.08 -16.59 17.42
N SER A 184 -34.13 -16.18 16.71
CA SER A 184 -35.47 -16.69 16.94
C SER A 184 -35.39 -18.20 16.80
N SER A 185 -35.57 -18.93 17.90
CA SER A 185 -35.70 -20.38 17.89
C SER A 185 -36.80 -20.74 16.90
N ILE A 186 -36.41 -21.41 15.81
CA ILE A 186 -37.33 -22.08 14.88
C ILE A 186 -37.84 -23.33 15.60
#